data_AF-A0A6V6ZIG9-F1
#
_entry.id   AF-A0A6V6ZIG9-F1
#
_cell.length_a   1.000
_cell.length_b   1.000
_cell.length_c   1.000
_cell.angle_alpha   90.00
_cell.angle_beta   90.00
_cell.angle_gamma   90.00
#
_symmetry.space_group_name_H-M   'P 1'
#
loop_
_entity.id
_entity.type
_entity.pdbx_description
1 polymer ?
#
loop_
_entity_poly.entity_id
_entity_poly.type
_entity_poly.pdbx_seq_one_letter_code
_entity_poly.pdbx_strand_id
1 'polypeptide(L)'
;MLNFPIDFPTSLQLVTMVGVFGAGLYILNYFLLQIGIVRGNGVLYPVLVIVAAGCVLISMAEEFNLAGAIIQMSYIAISVIGLLRGYLSRHLVRFSEAERQFISQHLHSLKPHQARRLLNTAVIQTFDTGDILIEEGETTDFLGFVLKGRTTVLKDGQVINQCGADEILGELTFSLGLPATATVIATEPTTCLVFDDRRLSRVLRRNRHIDDALKAAHFRHARQKLLNSNKHTLQAQKRPTAA
;
A
#
# COMPACT_ATOMS: atom_id res chain seq x y z
N MET A 1 -65.05 23.91 10.89
CA MET A 1 -63.76 23.47 11.46
C MET A 1 -63.59 22.00 11.14
N LEU A 2 -62.72 21.66 10.17
CA LEU A 2 -62.42 20.27 9.80
C LEU A 2 -61.46 19.70 10.86
N ASN A 3 -61.98 18.86 11.75
CA ASN A 3 -61.19 18.13 12.72
C ASN A 3 -60.57 16.92 12.00
N PHE A 4 -59.32 17.04 11.54
CA PHE A 4 -58.56 15.88 11.09
C PHE A 4 -58.03 15.16 12.35
N PRO A 5 -58.49 13.94 12.67
CA PRO A 5 -57.88 13.18 13.74
C PRO A 5 -56.48 12.78 13.28
N ILE A 6 -55.45 13.41 13.84
CA ILE A 6 -54.10 12.89 13.74
C ILE A 6 -54.02 11.78 14.79
N ASP A 7 -54.33 10.56 14.37
CA ASP A 7 -54.11 9.38 15.22
C ASP A 7 -52.60 9.11 15.28
N PHE A 8 -52.01 9.26 16.46
CA PHE A 8 -50.61 8.92 16.67
C PHE A 8 -50.43 7.40 16.61
N PRO A 9 -49.37 6.91 15.94
CA PRO A 9 -49.14 5.48 15.83
C PRO A 9 -48.90 4.86 17.21
N THR A 10 -49.46 3.67 17.42
CA THR A 10 -49.23 2.91 18.66
C THR A 10 -47.77 2.45 18.75
N SER A 11 -47.32 2.09 19.96
CA SER A 11 -45.96 1.54 20.16
C SER A 11 -45.69 0.35 19.24
N LEU A 12 -46.68 -0.54 19.07
CA LEU A 12 -46.59 -1.69 18.17
C LEU A 12 -46.39 -1.28 16.71
N GLN A 13 -47.15 -0.29 16.23
CA GLN A 13 -47.00 0.22 14.86
C GLN A 13 -45.62 0.84 14.61
N LEU A 14 -45.09 1.59 15.59
CA LEU A 14 -43.74 2.16 15.50
C LEU A 14 -42.68 1.06 15.38
N VAL A 15 -42.77 0.01 16.19
CA VAL A 15 -41.85 -1.14 16.17
C VAL A 15 -41.93 -1.89 14.83
N THR A 16 -43.12 -2.07 14.26
CA THR A 16 -43.30 -2.64 12.91
C THR A 16 -42.66 -1.76 11.83
N MET A 17 -42.86 -0.44 11.89
CA MET A 17 -42.26 0.51 10.92
C MET A 17 -40.73 0.45 10.95
N VAL A 18 -40.13 0.31 12.13
CA VAL A 18 -38.68 0.10 12.29
C VAL A 18 -38.24 -1.19 11.59
N GLY A 19 -38.99 -2.28 11.75
CA GLY A 19 -38.72 -3.56 11.08
C GLY A 19 -38.77 -3.45 9.56
N VAL A 20 -39.83 -2.83 9.02
CA VAL A 20 -40.01 -2.60 7.58
C VAL A 20 -38.87 -1.74 7.02
N PHE A 21 -38.46 -0.71 7.75
CA PHE A 21 -37.31 0.11 7.38
C PHE A 21 -36.02 -0.73 7.32
N GLY A 22 -35.78 -1.58 8.32
CA GLY A 22 -34.64 -2.51 8.33
C GLY A 22 -34.66 -3.49 7.15
N ALA A 23 -35.81 -4.07 6.83
CA ALA A 23 -35.98 -4.93 5.66
C ALA A 23 -35.70 -4.17 4.35
N GLY A 24 -36.18 -2.92 4.24
CA GLY A 24 -35.87 -2.04 3.12
C GLY A 24 -34.38 -1.76 2.98
N LEU A 25 -33.66 -1.55 4.09
CA LEU A 25 -32.20 -1.40 4.08
C LEU A 25 -31.49 -2.66 3.60
N TYR A 26 -31.94 -3.86 3.96
CA TYR A 26 -31.38 -5.11 3.43
C TYR A 26 -31.49 -5.19 1.92
N ILE A 27 -32.70 -4.93 1.40
CA ILE A 27 -32.99 -4.97 -0.05
C ILE A 27 -32.15 -3.93 -0.78
N LEU A 28 -32.13 -2.70 -0.27
CA LEU A 28 -31.35 -1.62 -0.85
C LEU A 28 -29.85 -1.93 -0.83
N ASN A 29 -29.31 -2.41 0.30
CA ASN A 29 -27.89 -2.74 0.42
C ASN A 29 -27.50 -3.87 -0.55
N TYR A 30 -28.33 -4.90 -0.70
CA TYR A 30 -28.11 -5.96 -1.68
C TYR A 30 -28.23 -5.44 -3.12
N PHE A 31 -29.21 -4.58 -3.42
CA PHE A 31 -29.34 -3.95 -4.73
C PHE A 31 -28.10 -3.11 -5.08
N LEU A 32 -27.64 -2.26 -4.16
CA LEU A 32 -26.43 -1.44 -4.32
C LEU A 32 -25.17 -2.28 -4.52
N LEU A 33 -25.11 -3.46 -3.89
CA LEU A 33 -24.03 -4.43 -4.12
C LEU A 33 -24.10 -4.99 -5.55
N GLN A 34 -25.29 -5.34 -6.04
CA GLN A 34 -25.47 -5.93 -7.38
C GLN A 34 -25.14 -4.95 -8.51
N ILE A 35 -25.48 -3.67 -8.36
CA ILE A 35 -25.13 -2.63 -9.35
C ILE A 35 -23.69 -2.11 -9.18
N GLY A 36 -22.91 -2.67 -8.24
CA GLY A 36 -21.50 -2.36 -8.04
C GLY A 36 -21.19 -1.03 -7.35
N ILE A 37 -22.20 -0.31 -6.85
CA ILE A 37 -22.02 0.92 -6.07
C ILE A 37 -21.39 0.59 -4.71
N VAL A 38 -21.92 -0.44 -4.05
CA VAL A 38 -21.38 -0.96 -2.79
C VAL A 38 -20.48 -2.15 -3.10
N ARG A 39 -19.32 -2.23 -2.44
CA ARG A 39 -18.41 -3.37 -2.56
C ARG A 39 -18.48 -4.23 -1.30
N GLY A 40 -18.61 -5.55 -1.46
CA GLY A 40 -18.65 -6.50 -0.34
C GLY A 40 -17.38 -6.50 0.52
N ASN A 41 -16.23 -6.12 -0.05
CA ASN A 41 -14.96 -5.97 0.67
C ASN A 41 -14.80 -4.58 1.35
N GLY A 42 -15.81 -3.71 1.27
CA GLY A 42 -15.83 -2.38 1.87
C GLY A 42 -16.41 -2.37 3.29
N VAL A 43 -16.27 -1.22 3.97
CA VAL A 43 -16.84 -1.00 5.32
C VAL A 43 -18.35 -0.72 5.27
N LEU A 44 -18.83 -0.11 4.18
CA LEU A 44 -20.21 0.35 4.06
C LEU A 44 -21.23 -0.81 4.06
N TYR A 45 -20.95 -1.88 3.31
CA TYR A 45 -21.84 -3.04 3.22
C TYR A 45 -22.15 -3.69 4.59
N PRO A 46 -21.15 -4.14 5.38
CA PRO A 46 -21.40 -4.73 6.69
C PRO A 46 -22.00 -3.75 7.70
N VAL A 47 -21.70 -2.44 7.61
CA VAL A 47 -22.34 -1.42 8.47
C VAL A 47 -23.84 -1.34 8.18
N LEU A 48 -24.24 -1.28 6.91
CA LEU A 48 -25.65 -1.27 6.53
C LEU A 48 -26.37 -2.56 6.95
N VAL A 49 -25.69 -3.72 6.87
CA VAL A 49 -26.23 -4.99 7.40
C VAL A 49 -26.46 -4.92 8.91
N ILE A 50 -25.51 -4.39 9.70
CA ILE A 50 -25.68 -4.28 11.16
C ILE A 50 -26.85 -3.37 11.51
N VAL A 51 -27.01 -2.23 10.83
CA VAL A 51 -28.13 -1.31 11.06
C VAL A 51 -29.46 -1.97 10.69
N ALA A 52 -29.54 -2.59 9.50
CA ALA A 52 -30.73 -3.30 9.04
C ALA A 52 -31.11 -4.44 10.00
N ALA A 53 -30.13 -5.24 10.43
CA ALA A 53 -30.31 -6.33 11.38
C ALA A 53 -30.81 -5.84 12.73
N GLY A 54 -30.24 -4.76 13.24
CA GLY A 54 -30.67 -4.13 14.49
C GLY A 54 -32.12 -3.66 14.43
N CYS A 55 -32.52 -2.99 13.35
CA CYS A 55 -33.90 -2.57 13.13
C CYS A 55 -34.88 -3.75 13.11
N VAL A 56 -34.56 -4.82 12.37
CA VAL A 56 -35.40 -6.02 12.32
C VAL A 56 -35.44 -6.72 13.67
N LEU A 57 -34.32 -6.81 14.39
CA LEU A 57 -34.27 -7.45 15.71
C LEU A 57 -35.14 -6.69 16.74
N ILE A 58 -35.11 -5.35 16.73
CA ILE A 58 -35.98 -4.50 17.56
C ILE A 58 -37.46 -4.77 17.21
N SER A 59 -37.77 -4.91 15.91
CA SER A 59 -39.15 -5.12 15.47
C SER A 59 -39.78 -6.44 15.94
N MET A 60 -38.95 -7.42 16.29
CA MET A 60 -39.37 -8.76 16.71
C MET A 60 -39.30 -8.95 18.23
N ALA A 61 -39.14 -7.85 19.00
CA ALA A 61 -39.09 -7.91 20.46
C ALA A 61 -40.46 -8.15 21.10
N GLU A 62 -41.53 -7.62 20.48
CA GLU A 62 -42.92 -7.78 20.94
C GLU A 62 -43.51 -9.12 20.50
N GLU A 63 -43.27 -9.51 19.23
CA GLU A 63 -43.69 -10.80 18.66
C GLU A 63 -42.46 -11.66 18.33
N PHE A 64 -42.02 -12.44 19.32
CA PHE A 64 -40.78 -13.17 19.22
C PHE A 64 -40.82 -14.30 18.18
N ASN A 65 -39.89 -14.23 17.21
CA ASN A 65 -39.62 -15.33 16.30
C ASN A 65 -38.12 -15.70 16.38
N LEU A 66 -37.87 -16.89 16.93
CA LEU A 66 -36.53 -17.41 17.21
C LEU A 66 -35.67 -17.52 15.95
N ALA A 67 -36.23 -18.04 14.85
CA ALA A 67 -35.49 -18.21 13.61
C ALA A 67 -35.02 -16.84 13.06
N GLY A 68 -35.91 -15.85 13.07
CA GLY A 68 -35.58 -14.48 12.70
C GLY A 68 -34.49 -13.88 13.59
N ALA A 69 -34.62 -14.03 14.91
CA ALA A 69 -33.62 -13.55 15.87
C ALA A 69 -32.23 -14.16 15.63
N ILE A 70 -32.15 -15.49 15.42
CA ILE A 70 -30.89 -16.19 15.10
C ILE A 70 -30.26 -15.65 13.82
N ILE A 71 -31.07 -15.44 12.77
CA ILE A 71 -30.60 -14.89 11.50
C ILE A 71 -30.05 -13.46 11.71
N GLN A 72 -30.78 -12.58 12.40
CA GLN A 72 -30.33 -11.20 12.64
C GLN A 72 -29.03 -11.16 13.48
N MET A 73 -28.96 -11.95 14.56
CA MET A 73 -27.74 -12.05 15.37
C MET A 73 -26.55 -12.56 14.57
N SER A 74 -26.77 -13.54 13.68
CA SER A 74 -25.74 -14.07 12.80
C SER A 74 -25.24 -13.02 11.81
N TYR A 75 -26.13 -12.25 11.19
CA TYR A 75 -25.75 -11.14 10.30
C TYR A 75 -24.92 -10.07 11.01
N ILE A 76 -25.28 -9.71 12.24
CA ILE A 76 -24.50 -8.79 13.06
C ILE A 76 -23.12 -9.37 13.35
N ALA A 77 -23.04 -10.62 13.84
CA ALA A 77 -21.78 -11.26 14.18
C ALA A 77 -20.83 -11.37 12.98
N ILE A 78 -21.31 -11.86 11.83
CA ILE A 78 -20.52 -11.99 10.60
C ILE A 78 -20.02 -10.61 10.14
N SER A 79 -20.87 -9.59 10.20
CA SER A 79 -20.51 -8.23 9.79
C SER A 79 -19.47 -7.61 10.72
N VAL A 80 -19.59 -7.80 12.03
CA VAL A 80 -18.60 -7.36 13.03
C VAL A 80 -17.26 -8.07 12.82
N ILE A 81 -17.26 -9.38 12.59
CA ILE A 81 -16.04 -10.15 12.28
C ILE A 81 -15.39 -9.62 10.99
N GLY A 82 -16.18 -9.36 9.95
CA GLY A 82 -15.69 -8.79 8.70
C GLY A 82 -15.03 -7.42 8.89
N LEU A 83 -15.66 -6.55 9.68
CA LEU A 83 -15.12 -5.23 10.05
C LEU A 83 -13.85 -5.34 10.89
N LEU A 84 -13.84 -6.19 11.92
CA LEU A 84 -12.70 -6.42 12.79
C LEU A 84 -11.52 -6.98 12.00
N ARG A 85 -11.74 -8.01 11.16
CA ARG A 85 -10.71 -8.55 10.27
C ARG A 85 -10.15 -7.46 9.36
N GLY A 86 -11.01 -6.64 8.76
CA GLY A 86 -10.60 -5.52 7.91
C GLY A 86 -9.79 -4.45 8.66
N TYR A 87 -10.18 -4.13 9.89
CA TYR A 87 -9.47 -3.22 10.78
C TYR A 87 -8.10 -3.77 11.18
N LEU A 88 -8.05 -5.02 11.65
CA LEU A 88 -6.81 -5.70 12.05
C LEU A 88 -5.86 -5.88 10.87
N SER A 89 -6.34 -6.25 9.68
CA SER A 89 -5.48 -6.32 8.48
C SER A 89 -4.89 -4.97 8.07
N ARG A 90 -5.49 -3.84 8.48
CA ARG A 90 -4.97 -2.49 8.23
C ARG A 90 -4.06 -1.99 9.35
N HIS A 91 -4.35 -2.34 10.61
CA HIS A 91 -3.65 -1.82 11.79
C HIS A 91 -2.57 -2.76 12.35
N LEU A 92 -2.65 -4.06 12.10
CA LEU A 92 -1.63 -5.05 12.49
C LEU A 92 -0.61 -5.31 11.38
N VAL A 93 -0.50 -4.42 10.39
CA VAL A 93 0.58 -4.46 9.42
C VAL A 93 1.89 -4.23 10.17
N ARG A 94 2.59 -5.31 10.49
CA ARG A 94 3.92 -5.27 11.07
C ARG A 94 4.93 -5.05 9.95
N PHE A 95 5.83 -4.08 10.17
CA PHE A 95 7.00 -3.85 9.35
C PHE A 95 8.23 -4.27 10.14
N SER A 96 9.13 -5.01 9.50
CA SER A 96 10.47 -5.28 10.05
C SER A 96 11.26 -3.96 10.19
N GLU A 97 12.37 -3.98 10.92
CA GLU A 97 13.21 -2.77 11.05
C GLU A 97 13.73 -2.28 9.69
N ALA A 98 14.16 -3.20 8.82
CA ALA A 98 14.57 -2.92 7.45
C ALA A 98 13.45 -2.27 6.62
N GLU A 99 12.23 -2.78 6.73
CA GLU A 99 11.07 -2.20 6.03
C GLU A 99 10.71 -0.81 6.57
N ARG A 100 10.81 -0.61 7.89
CA ARG A 100 10.57 0.70 8.52
C ARG A 100 11.57 1.74 8.04
N GLN A 101 12.85 1.38 7.96
CA GLN A 101 13.92 2.23 7.44
C GLN A 101 13.61 2.69 6.02
N PHE A 102 13.22 1.76 5.13
CA PHE A 102 12.83 2.11 3.76
C PHE A 102 11.60 3.03 3.71
N ILE A 103 10.55 2.70 4.47
CA ILE A 103 9.32 3.51 4.51
C ILE A 103 9.62 4.94 4.98
N SER A 104 10.41 5.07 6.04
CA SER A 104 10.76 6.35 6.67
C SER A 104 11.70 7.22 5.88
N GLN A 105 12.11 6.80 4.68
CA GLN A 105 12.96 7.62 3.82
C GLN A 105 12.35 7.82 2.43
N HIS A 106 11.69 6.79 1.90
CA HIS A 106 11.26 6.80 0.50
C HIS A 106 9.74 6.88 0.35
N LEU A 107 8.95 6.47 1.35
CA LEU A 107 7.50 6.25 1.21
C LEU A 107 6.62 7.05 2.18
N HIS A 108 7.07 8.20 2.68
CA HIS A 108 6.31 9.00 3.65
C HIS A 108 4.88 9.37 3.22
N SER A 109 4.61 9.43 1.91
CA SER A 109 3.29 9.75 1.36
C SER A 109 2.34 8.55 1.28
N LEU A 110 2.81 7.33 1.53
CA LEU A 110 1.99 6.11 1.41
C LEU A 110 1.34 5.74 2.74
N LYS A 111 0.07 5.33 2.67
CA LYS A 111 -0.63 4.72 3.81
C LYS A 111 -0.02 3.34 4.12
N PRO A 112 -0.08 2.85 5.36
CA PRO A 112 0.54 1.58 5.76
C PRO A 112 0.17 0.38 4.88
N HIS A 113 -1.10 0.24 4.50
CA HIS A 113 -1.54 -0.85 3.63
C HIS A 113 -0.98 -0.74 2.19
N GLN A 114 -0.70 0.47 1.70
CA GLN A 114 -0.06 0.70 0.39
C GLN A 114 1.42 0.34 0.46
N ALA A 115 2.13 0.81 1.50
CA ALA A 115 3.52 0.45 1.75
C ALA A 115 3.70 -1.07 1.88
N ARG A 116 2.80 -1.77 2.61
CA ARG A 116 2.83 -3.24 2.71
C ARG A 116 2.66 -3.94 1.37
N ARG A 117 1.77 -3.45 0.49
CA ARG A 117 1.59 -4.05 -0.85
C ARG A 117 2.84 -3.90 -1.71
N LEU A 118 3.54 -2.76 -1.60
CA LEU A 118 4.82 -2.55 -2.26
C LEU A 118 5.90 -3.48 -1.67
N LEU A 119 6.04 -3.49 -0.35
CA LEU A 119 7.05 -4.30 0.35
C LEU A 119 6.84 -5.81 0.20
N ASN A 120 5.62 -6.29 -0.07
CA ASN A 120 5.38 -7.70 -0.43
C ASN A 120 6.01 -8.11 -1.78
N THR A 121 6.48 -7.15 -2.57
CA THR A 121 7.23 -7.42 -3.81
C THR A 121 8.74 -7.41 -3.59
N ALA A 122 9.19 -7.10 -2.37
CA ALA A 122 10.59 -7.06 -2.01
C ALA A 122 11.02 -8.26 -1.17
N VAL A 123 12.30 -8.61 -1.29
CA VAL A 123 12.98 -9.60 -0.47
C VAL A 123 14.27 -9.01 0.08
N ILE A 124 14.68 -9.46 1.27
CA ILE A 124 15.99 -9.09 1.80
C ILE A 124 17.01 -10.04 1.18
N GLN A 125 18.05 -9.48 0.57
CA GLN A 125 19.16 -10.22 -0.02
C GLN A 125 20.48 -9.68 0.52
N THR A 126 21.40 -10.59 0.82
CA THR A 126 22.76 -10.29 1.27
C THR A 126 23.75 -10.61 0.16
N PHE A 127 24.76 -9.76 0.04
CA PHE A 127 25.84 -9.84 -0.93
C PHE A 127 27.16 -9.78 -0.18
N ASP A 128 28.09 -10.66 -0.55
CA ASP A 128 29.44 -10.68 0.00
C ASP A 128 30.33 -9.66 -0.71
N THR A 129 31.48 -9.35 -0.11
CA THR A 129 32.45 -8.45 -0.73
C THR A 129 32.93 -9.02 -2.07
N GLY A 130 32.83 -8.22 -3.13
CA GLY A 130 33.18 -8.59 -4.50
C GLY A 130 32.00 -9.03 -5.35
N ASP A 131 30.82 -9.27 -4.75
CA ASP A 131 29.62 -9.62 -5.52
C ASP A 131 29.19 -8.48 -6.44
N ILE A 132 28.84 -8.83 -7.68
CA ILE A 132 28.30 -7.92 -8.68
C ILE A 132 26.78 -7.90 -8.54
N LEU A 133 26.22 -6.74 -8.20
CA LEU A 133 24.77 -6.54 -8.04
C LEU A 133 24.12 -6.14 -9.37
N ILE A 134 24.84 -5.39 -10.19
CA ILE A 134 24.42 -4.89 -11.50
C ILE A 134 25.65 -4.92 -12.40
N GLU A 135 25.51 -5.43 -13.63
CA GLU A 135 26.58 -5.46 -14.62
C GLU A 135 26.29 -4.46 -15.76
N GLU A 136 27.27 -3.62 -16.12
CA GLU A 136 27.15 -2.62 -17.17
C GLU A 136 26.81 -3.25 -18.53
N GLY A 137 25.87 -2.63 -19.26
CA GLY A 137 25.44 -3.10 -20.57
C GLY A 137 24.45 -4.27 -20.51
N GLU A 138 24.28 -4.92 -19.36
CA GLU A 138 23.27 -5.96 -19.19
C GLU A 138 21.90 -5.37 -18.89
N THR A 139 20.86 -6.03 -19.39
CA THR A 139 19.49 -5.78 -18.96
C THR A 139 19.30 -6.38 -17.58
N THR A 140 19.15 -5.53 -16.56
CA THR A 140 18.85 -5.98 -15.21
C THR A 140 17.52 -5.43 -14.73
N ASP A 141 16.73 -6.32 -14.12
CA ASP A 141 15.50 -6.00 -13.41
C ASP A 141 15.79 -5.63 -11.94
N PHE A 142 17.06 -5.48 -11.57
CA PHE A 142 17.47 -5.20 -10.21
C PHE A 142 17.11 -3.77 -9.80
N LEU A 143 16.20 -3.68 -8.82
CA LEU A 143 15.96 -2.47 -8.06
C LEU A 143 16.21 -2.79 -6.59
N GLY A 144 17.27 -2.23 -6.02
CA GLY A 144 17.70 -2.53 -4.65
C GLY A 144 17.81 -1.29 -3.80
N PHE A 145 17.38 -1.37 -2.54
CA PHE A 145 17.63 -0.36 -1.53
C PHE A 145 18.67 -0.89 -0.53
N VAL A 146 19.80 -0.19 -0.38
CA VAL A 146 20.88 -0.61 0.51
C VAL A 146 20.46 -0.34 1.96
N LEU A 147 20.27 -1.40 2.74
CA LEU A 147 19.94 -1.32 4.16
C LEU A 147 21.20 -1.09 5.00
N LYS A 148 22.27 -1.80 4.64
CA LYS A 148 23.58 -1.78 5.31
C LYS A 148 24.65 -2.21 4.32
N GLY A 149 25.85 -1.63 4.44
CA GLY A 149 27.00 -1.96 3.61
C GLY A 149 27.40 -0.82 2.69
N ARG A 150 28.29 -1.13 1.75
CA ARG A 150 28.77 -0.22 0.71
C ARG A 150 28.97 -0.95 -0.59
N THR A 151 28.64 -0.23 -1.65
CA THR A 151 28.86 -0.63 -3.03
C THR A 151 29.65 0.45 -3.77
N THR A 152 30.38 0.04 -4.80
CA THR A 152 31.08 0.93 -5.72
C THR A 152 30.44 0.82 -7.09
N VAL A 153 30.25 1.98 -7.73
CA VAL A 153 29.71 2.10 -9.08
C VAL A 153 30.87 2.35 -10.04
N LEU A 154 31.03 1.44 -10.99
CA LEU A 154 32.07 1.44 -12.00
C LEU A 154 31.45 1.71 -13.37
N LYS A 155 32.06 2.59 -14.15
CA LYS A 155 31.71 2.78 -15.56
C LYS A 155 32.97 2.68 -16.40
N ASP A 156 32.96 1.87 -17.45
CA ASP A 156 34.15 1.60 -18.27
C ASP A 156 35.38 1.19 -17.41
N GLY A 157 35.12 0.44 -16.33
CA GLY A 157 36.13 0.00 -15.36
C GLY A 157 36.64 1.07 -14.38
N GLN A 158 36.19 2.32 -14.49
CA GLN A 158 36.58 3.41 -13.59
C GLN A 158 35.54 3.66 -12.49
N VAL A 159 35.99 3.90 -11.27
CA VAL A 159 35.12 4.25 -10.14
C VAL A 159 34.53 5.63 -10.36
N ILE A 160 33.21 5.69 -10.57
CA ILE A 160 32.48 6.94 -10.76
C ILE A 160 31.69 7.36 -9.51
N ASN A 161 31.35 6.42 -8.64
CA ASN A 161 30.63 6.72 -7.41
C ASN A 161 30.76 5.60 -6.36
N GLN A 162 30.40 5.90 -5.12
CA GLN A 162 30.17 4.92 -4.06
C GLN A 162 28.76 5.13 -3.49
N CYS A 163 28.07 4.03 -3.20
CA CYS A 163 26.72 4.03 -2.65
C CYS A 163 26.70 3.27 -1.33
N GLY A 164 26.21 3.93 -0.27
CA GLY A 164 26.10 3.36 1.08
C GLY A 164 24.68 3.01 1.47
N ALA A 165 24.48 2.75 2.76
CA ALA A 165 23.14 2.63 3.35
C ALA A 165 22.26 3.82 2.96
N ASP A 166 20.97 3.56 2.82
CA ASP A 166 19.94 4.54 2.47
C ASP A 166 19.93 5.00 0.99
N GLU A 167 20.71 4.34 0.13
CA GLU A 167 20.71 4.60 -1.30
C GLU A 167 19.95 3.53 -2.10
N ILE A 168 19.31 3.99 -3.19
CA ILE A 168 18.72 3.12 -4.22
C ILE A 168 19.75 2.85 -5.31
N LEU A 169 19.82 1.58 -5.71
CA LEU A 169 20.59 1.02 -6.81
C LEU A 169 19.63 0.57 -7.93
N GLY A 170 20.03 0.76 -9.19
CA GLY A 170 19.24 0.32 -10.36
C GLY A 170 18.02 1.18 -10.70
N GLU A 171 17.82 2.31 -10.03
CA GLU A 171 16.67 3.22 -10.22
C GLU A 171 16.48 3.67 -11.68
N LEU A 172 17.59 3.97 -12.36
CA LEU A 172 17.59 4.45 -13.75
C LEU A 172 17.23 3.34 -14.73
N THR A 173 17.87 2.17 -14.58
CA THR A 173 17.60 0.96 -15.37
C THR A 173 16.12 0.58 -15.26
N PHE A 174 15.60 0.52 -14.03
CA PHE A 174 14.21 0.20 -13.74
C PHE A 174 13.22 1.22 -14.32
N SER A 175 13.49 2.52 -14.13
CA SER A 175 12.54 3.58 -14.52
C SER A 175 12.49 3.82 -16.02
N LEU A 176 13.61 3.60 -16.73
CA LEU A 176 13.74 3.88 -18.17
C LEU A 176 13.67 2.62 -19.03
N GLY A 177 13.76 1.42 -18.44
CA GLY A 177 13.79 0.15 -19.18
C GLY A 177 15.00 0.02 -20.09
N LEU A 178 16.11 0.67 -19.74
CA LEU A 178 17.36 0.70 -20.51
C LEU A 178 18.37 -0.29 -19.91
N PRO A 179 19.36 -0.77 -20.68
CA PRO A 179 20.49 -1.50 -20.12
C PRO A 179 21.20 -0.73 -19.01
N ALA A 180 21.82 -1.44 -18.07
CA ALA A 180 22.54 -0.80 -16.96
C ALA A 180 23.67 0.10 -17.48
N THR A 181 23.75 1.32 -16.95
CA THR A 181 24.72 2.34 -17.38
C THR A 181 26.09 2.24 -16.71
N ALA A 182 26.21 1.35 -15.72
CA ALA A 182 27.39 1.18 -14.87
C ALA A 182 27.26 -0.14 -14.10
N THR A 183 28.40 -0.76 -13.78
CA THR A 183 28.50 -1.94 -12.93
C THR A 183 28.46 -1.52 -11.46
N VAL A 184 27.79 -2.28 -10.60
CA VAL A 184 27.73 -2.05 -9.15
C VAL A 184 28.25 -3.27 -8.42
N ILE A 185 29.29 -3.08 -7.59
CA ILE A 185 29.97 -4.16 -6.86
C ILE A 185 29.91 -3.88 -5.36
N ALA A 186 29.63 -4.90 -4.54
CA ALA A 186 29.73 -4.80 -3.09
C ALA A 186 31.20 -4.69 -2.65
N THR A 187 31.56 -3.62 -1.92
CA THR A 187 32.91 -3.43 -1.37
C THR A 187 33.06 -3.90 0.07
N GLU A 188 31.94 -4.17 0.72
CA GLU A 188 31.84 -4.82 2.03
C GLU A 188 30.54 -5.66 2.06
N PRO A 189 30.34 -6.57 3.04
CA PRO A 189 29.11 -7.33 3.14
C PRO A 189 27.89 -6.40 3.16
N THR A 190 27.04 -6.52 2.15
CA THR A 190 25.98 -5.57 1.84
C THR A 190 24.63 -6.25 1.88
N THR A 191 23.69 -5.68 2.63
CA THR A 191 22.31 -6.15 2.71
C THR A 191 21.40 -5.17 1.99
N CYS A 192 20.61 -5.67 1.05
CA CYS A 192 19.67 -4.89 0.25
C CYS A 192 18.24 -5.40 0.43
N LEU A 193 17.30 -4.48 0.37
CA LEU A 193 15.90 -4.78 0.09
C LEU A 193 15.72 -4.74 -1.44
N VAL A 194 15.57 -5.89 -2.08
CA VAL A 194 15.53 -6.05 -3.54
C VAL A 194 14.10 -6.29 -4.01
N PHE A 195 13.66 -5.52 -4.99
CA PHE A 195 12.32 -5.62 -5.56
C PHE A 195 12.31 -6.52 -6.81
N ASP A 196 11.34 -7.42 -6.88
CA ASP A 196 11.06 -8.20 -8.10
C ASP A 196 10.35 -7.30 -9.12
N ASP A 197 10.98 -7.02 -10.26
CA ASP A 197 10.40 -6.14 -11.29
C ASP A 197 9.00 -6.58 -11.71
N ARG A 198 8.81 -7.85 -12.07
CA ARG A 198 7.52 -8.34 -12.59
C ARG A 198 6.39 -8.16 -11.57
N ARG A 199 6.67 -8.40 -10.29
CA ARG A 199 5.71 -8.20 -9.19
C ARG A 199 5.50 -6.73 -8.92
N LEU A 200 6.57 -5.95 -8.86
CA LEU A 200 6.55 -4.51 -8.63
C LEU A 200 5.76 -3.79 -9.73
N SER A 201 6.13 -3.98 -11.00
CA SER A 201 5.46 -3.47 -12.19
C SER A 201 3.95 -3.80 -12.21
N ARG A 202 3.56 -5.01 -11.78
CA ARG A 202 2.14 -5.37 -11.64
C ARG A 202 1.43 -4.58 -10.54
N VAL A 203 2.09 -4.30 -9.42
CA VAL A 203 1.55 -3.48 -8.32
C VAL A 203 1.42 -2.02 -8.76
N LEU A 204 2.43 -1.46 -9.41
CA LEU A 204 2.44 -0.08 -9.89
C LEU A 204 1.33 0.17 -10.91
N ARG A 205 1.20 -0.70 -11.93
CA ARG A 205 0.14 -0.59 -12.96
C ARG A 205 -1.29 -0.61 -12.39
N ARG A 206 -1.51 -1.35 -11.30
CA ARG A 206 -2.84 -1.46 -10.67
C ARG A 206 -3.13 -0.34 -9.66
N ASN A 207 -2.12 0.44 -9.27
CA ASN A 207 -2.24 1.42 -8.18
C ASN A 207 -1.47 2.69 -8.52
N ARG A 208 -2.08 3.58 -9.31
CA ARG A 208 -1.45 4.86 -9.73
C ARG A 208 -0.84 5.66 -8.56
N HIS A 209 -1.53 5.74 -7.42
CA HIS A 209 -0.99 6.45 -6.26
C HIS A 209 0.34 5.88 -5.71
N ILE A 210 0.58 4.57 -5.85
CA ILE A 210 1.85 3.95 -5.43
C ILE A 210 2.93 4.25 -6.46
N ASP A 211 2.58 4.16 -7.75
CA ASP A 211 3.46 4.52 -8.86
C ASP A 211 3.93 5.97 -8.80
N ASP A 212 3.00 6.91 -8.59
CA ASP A 212 3.30 8.34 -8.45
C ASP A 212 4.24 8.61 -7.25
N ALA A 213 4.01 7.93 -6.11
CA ALA A 213 4.84 8.07 -4.93
C ALA A 213 6.26 7.53 -5.15
N LEU A 214 6.39 6.37 -5.81
CA LEU A 214 7.68 5.77 -6.12
C LEU A 214 8.46 6.61 -7.13
N LYS A 215 7.80 7.07 -8.21
CA LYS A 215 8.39 8.00 -9.18
C LYS A 215 8.85 9.29 -8.52
N ALA A 216 8.04 9.87 -7.63
CA ALA A 216 8.42 11.06 -6.89
C ALA A 216 9.64 10.82 -5.99
N ALA A 217 9.79 9.63 -5.40
CA ALA A 217 10.98 9.25 -4.65
C ALA A 217 12.22 9.13 -5.54
N HIS A 218 12.09 8.45 -6.70
CA HIS A 218 13.13 8.31 -7.72
C HIS A 218 13.63 9.69 -8.20
N PHE A 219 12.72 10.56 -8.67
CA PHE A 219 13.10 11.89 -9.17
C PHE A 219 13.87 12.76 -8.15
N ARG A 220 13.61 12.59 -6.83
CA ARG A 220 14.39 13.28 -5.79
C ARG A 220 15.83 12.75 -5.72
N HIS A 221 16.03 11.44 -5.78
CA HIS A 221 17.34 10.81 -5.74
C HIS A 221 18.16 11.04 -7.01
N ALA A 222 17.55 10.87 -8.19
CA ALA A 222 18.21 11.16 -9.47
C ALA A 222 18.70 12.62 -9.53
N ARG A 223 17.89 13.58 -9.09
CA ARG A 223 18.27 15.00 -9.01
C ARG A 223 19.44 15.22 -8.05
N GLN A 224 19.43 14.59 -6.87
CA GLN A 224 20.50 14.71 -5.89
C GLN A 224 21.83 14.13 -6.41
N LYS A 225 21.78 12.96 -7.06
CA LYS A 225 22.95 12.30 -7.68
C LYS A 225 23.51 13.12 -8.84
N LEU A 226 22.67 13.72 -9.68
CA LEU A 226 23.12 14.62 -10.75
C LEU A 226 23.79 15.88 -10.19
N LEU A 227 23.23 16.49 -9.14
CA LEU A 227 23.82 17.66 -8.49
C LEU A 227 25.18 17.33 -7.83
N ASN A 228 25.32 16.14 -7.26
CA ASN A 228 26.57 15.70 -6.64
C ASN A 228 27.61 15.28 -7.69
N SER A 229 27.21 14.58 -8.75
CA SER A 229 28.11 14.18 -9.85
C SER A 229 28.68 15.42 -10.57
N ASN A 230 27.87 16.45 -10.83
CA ASN A 230 28.33 17.72 -11.38
C ASN A 230 29.32 18.46 -10.46
N LYS A 231 29.19 18.34 -9.13
CA LYS A 231 30.18 18.94 -8.21
C LYS A 231 31.55 18.28 -8.33
N HIS A 232 31.62 16.96 -8.54
CA HIS A 232 32.88 16.25 -8.74
C HIS A 232 33.52 16.61 -10.10
N THR A 233 32.73 16.75 -11.17
CA THR A 233 33.23 17.21 -12.48
C THR A 233 33.74 18.65 -12.42
N LEU A 234 33.04 19.54 -11.70
CA LEU A 234 33.43 20.95 -11.53
C LEU A 234 34.66 21.12 -10.61
N GLN A 235 34.87 20.24 -9.62
CA GLN A 235 36.08 20.24 -8.79
C GLN A 235 37.31 19.67 -9.52
N ALA A 236 37.12 18.68 -10.40
CA ALA A 236 38.19 18.15 -11.24
C ALA A 236 38.69 19.18 -12.27
N GLN A 237 37.80 20.02 -12.83
CA GLN A 237 38.18 21.12 -13.73
C GLN A 237 38.85 22.32 -13.03
N LYS A 238 38.73 22.45 -11.71
CA LYS A 238 39.29 23.57 -10.93
C LYS A 238 40.69 23.31 -10.35
N ARG A 239 41.30 22.14 -10.55
CA ARG A 239 42.71 21.91 -10.20
C ARG A 239 43.59 22.51 -11.31
N PRO A 240 44.31 23.62 -11.08
CA PRO A 240 45.27 24.10 -12.07
C PRO A 240 46.38 23.06 -12.21
N THR A 241 46.73 22.76 -13.45
CA THR A 241 47.93 22.00 -13.81
C THR A 241 49.12 22.79 -13.26
N ALA A 242 49.68 22.36 -12.14
CA ALA A 242 50.92 22.92 -11.62
C ALA A 242 52.05 22.49 -12.56
N ALA A 243 52.54 23.46 -13.34
CA ALA A 243 53.78 23.39 -14.10
C ALA A 243 54.90 24.03 -13.28
#